data_AF-A0A2A6NRL9-F1
#
_entry.id   AF-A0A2A6NRL9-F1
#
_cell.length_a   1.000
_cell.length_b   1.000
_cell.length_c   1.000
_cell.angle_alpha   90.00
_cell.angle_beta   90.00
_cell.angle_gamma   90.00
#
_symmetry.space_group_name_H-M   'P 1'
#
loop_
_entity.id
_entity.type
_entity.pdbx_description
1 polymer ?
#
loop_
_entity_poly.entity_id
_entity_poly.type
_entity_poly.pdbx_seq_one_letter_code
_entity_poly.pdbx_strand_id
1 'polypeptide(L)'
;MTDTKASKGTAKRKPASRAFSSADASLRISAAEFRAWQEGASLSNAAAARLLYVSENTLAQYRANGAGPDIARQIWAIIAGIRPDTGRQRAELLGRINAALGA
;
A
#
# COMPACT_ATOMS: atom_id res chain seq x y z
N MET A 1 34.90 49.89 4.42
CA MET A 1 34.01 49.04 5.25
C MET A 1 33.15 48.20 4.33
N THR A 2 33.48 46.92 4.28
CA THR A 2 32.75 45.84 3.62
C THR A 2 31.52 45.45 4.45
N ASP A 3 30.36 45.26 3.81
CA ASP A 3 29.43 44.19 4.20
C ASP A 3 28.38 43.96 3.09
N THR A 4 28.60 42.96 2.24
CA THR A 4 27.59 42.45 1.30
C THR A 4 26.91 41.26 1.96
N LYS A 5 25.69 41.45 2.47
CA LYS A 5 24.86 40.36 3.00
C LYS A 5 24.53 39.35 1.90
N ALA A 6 25.06 38.15 2.05
CA ALA A 6 24.75 36.99 1.21
C ALA A 6 23.32 36.49 1.48
N SER A 7 22.42 36.64 0.50
CA SER A 7 21.13 35.97 0.50
C SER A 7 21.32 34.49 0.16
N LYS A 8 21.06 33.59 1.11
CA LYS A 8 21.00 32.14 0.90
C LYS A 8 19.89 31.80 -0.09
N GLY A 9 20.27 31.50 -1.33
CA GLY A 9 19.38 30.91 -2.33
C GLY A 9 18.98 29.50 -1.90
N THR A 10 17.70 29.29 -1.60
CA THR A 10 17.12 27.98 -1.37
C THR A 10 17.32 27.12 -2.62
N ALA A 11 18.18 26.10 -2.52
CA ALA A 11 18.38 25.12 -3.58
C ALA A 11 17.03 24.46 -3.90
N LYS A 12 16.45 24.79 -5.06
CA LYS A 12 15.32 24.07 -5.65
C LYS A 12 15.76 22.62 -5.87
N ARG A 13 15.36 21.73 -4.97
CA ARG A 13 15.43 20.29 -5.19
C ARG A 13 14.59 19.97 -6.43
N LYS A 14 15.25 19.51 -7.50
CA LYS A 14 14.58 18.95 -8.69
C LYS A 14 13.55 17.91 -8.22
N PRO A 15 12.30 17.91 -8.72
CA PRO A 15 11.37 16.83 -8.40
C PRO A 15 11.97 15.54 -8.92
N ALA A 16 12.24 14.62 -7.99
CA ALA A 16 12.73 13.30 -8.32
C ALA A 16 11.69 12.59 -9.20
N SER A 17 12.09 12.38 -10.45
CA SER A 17 11.65 11.36 -11.41
C SER A 17 10.22 10.80 -11.29
N ARG A 18 9.38 11.20 -12.25
CA ARG A 18 8.06 10.61 -12.56
C ARG A 18 8.08 9.11 -12.93
N ALA A 19 9.26 8.47 -12.99
CA ALA A 19 9.41 7.08 -13.39
C ALA A 19 8.93 6.08 -12.31
N PHE A 20 8.98 6.44 -11.02
CA PHE A 20 8.50 5.55 -9.95
C PHE A 20 6.97 5.53 -9.80
N SER A 21 6.25 6.53 -10.30
CA SER A 21 4.78 6.57 -10.21
C SER A 21 4.09 5.62 -11.19
N SER A 22 4.75 5.29 -12.30
CA SER A 22 4.16 4.43 -13.35
C SER A 22 4.12 2.96 -12.93
N ALA A 23 5.18 2.45 -12.30
CA ALA A 23 5.23 1.06 -11.84
C ALA A 23 4.27 0.80 -10.68
N ASP A 24 4.09 1.80 -9.80
CA ASP A 24 3.15 1.72 -8.68
C ASP A 24 1.68 1.74 -9.14
N ALA A 25 1.37 2.53 -10.16
CA ALA A 25 0.02 2.62 -10.73
C ALA A 25 -0.41 1.32 -11.41
N SER A 26 0.49 0.63 -12.13
CA SER A 26 0.24 -0.68 -12.74
C SER A 26 -0.04 -1.79 -11.73
N LEU A 27 0.31 -1.58 -10.46
CA LEU A 27 0.11 -2.54 -9.39
C LEU A 27 -1.15 -2.24 -8.56
N ARG A 28 -1.92 -1.19 -8.87
CA ARG A 28 -3.18 -0.86 -8.15
C ARG A 28 -4.33 -1.69 -8.70
N ILE A 29 -5.34 -1.89 -7.87
CA ILE A 29 -6.60 -2.52 -8.26
C ILE A 29 -7.69 -1.45 -8.31
N SER A 30 -8.40 -1.36 -9.44
CA SER A 30 -9.51 -0.41 -9.56
C SER A 30 -10.68 -0.78 -8.65
N ALA A 31 -11.58 0.18 -8.38
CA ALA A 31 -12.80 -0.09 -7.62
C ALA A 31 -13.66 -1.20 -8.27
N ALA A 32 -13.73 -1.22 -9.59
CA ALA A 32 -14.49 -2.20 -10.35
C ALA A 32 -13.89 -3.61 -10.19
N GLU A 33 -12.58 -3.75 -10.37
CA GLU A 33 -11.88 -5.02 -10.18
C GLU A 33 -11.95 -5.52 -8.74
N PHE A 34 -11.86 -4.62 -7.76
CA PHE A 34 -12.00 -4.98 -6.35
C PHE A 34 -13.40 -5.56 -6.07
N ARG A 35 -14.46 -4.93 -6.60
CA ARG A 35 -15.84 -5.43 -6.46
C ARG A 35 -16.01 -6.77 -7.16
N ALA A 36 -15.49 -6.91 -8.38
CA ALA A 36 -15.56 -8.15 -9.15
C ALA A 36 -14.84 -9.30 -8.43
N TRP A 37 -13.69 -9.05 -7.82
CA TRP A 37 -13.01 -10.04 -6.98
C TRP A 37 -13.87 -10.45 -5.78
N GLN A 38 -14.41 -9.47 -5.05
CA GLN A 38 -15.21 -9.75 -3.86
C GLN A 38 -16.47 -10.55 -4.21
N GLU A 39 -17.15 -10.17 -5.28
CA GLU A 39 -18.37 -10.83 -5.78
C GLU A 39 -18.05 -12.23 -6.33
N GLY A 40 -16.98 -12.38 -7.12
CA GLY A 40 -16.53 -13.68 -7.64
C GLY A 40 -16.12 -14.65 -6.54
N ALA A 41 -15.58 -14.14 -5.43
CA ALA A 41 -15.25 -14.93 -4.25
C ALA A 41 -16.44 -15.13 -3.29
N SER A 42 -17.63 -14.59 -3.60
CA SER A 42 -18.83 -14.61 -2.74
C SER A 42 -18.57 -14.11 -1.31
N LEU A 43 -17.72 -13.08 -1.16
CA LEU A 43 -17.31 -12.57 0.15
C LEU A 43 -18.23 -11.43 0.61
N SER A 44 -18.75 -11.53 1.84
CA SER A 44 -19.36 -10.39 2.52
C SER A 44 -18.32 -9.31 2.84
N ASN A 45 -18.76 -8.06 3.06
CA ASN A 45 -17.84 -6.96 3.41
C ASN A 45 -17.01 -7.30 4.65
N ALA A 46 -17.63 -7.87 5.69
CA ALA A 46 -16.94 -8.30 6.89
C ALA A 46 -15.94 -9.44 6.63
N ALA A 47 -16.28 -10.40 5.76
CA ALA A 47 -15.37 -11.48 5.40
C ALA A 47 -14.16 -10.97 4.61
N ALA A 48 -14.38 -10.13 3.60
CA ALA A 48 -13.31 -9.52 2.82
C ALA A 48 -12.40 -8.62 3.67
N ALA A 49 -12.97 -7.89 4.65
CA ALA A 49 -12.21 -7.02 5.54
C ALA A 49 -11.27 -7.83 6.45
N ARG A 50 -11.77 -8.94 7.00
CA ARG A 50 -10.96 -9.89 7.78
C ARG A 50 -9.86 -10.52 6.93
N LEU A 51 -10.19 -10.88 5.69
CA LEU A 51 -9.27 -11.58 4.79
C LEU A 51 -8.13 -10.67 4.29
N LEU A 52 -8.39 -9.36 4.21
CA LEU A 52 -7.39 -8.34 3.90
C LEU A 52 -6.78 -7.67 5.15
N TYR A 53 -7.13 -8.11 6.36
CA TYR A 53 -6.68 -7.52 7.62
C TYR A 53 -6.91 -6.00 7.73
N VAL A 54 -8.07 -5.53 7.27
CA VAL A 54 -8.47 -4.11 7.33
C VAL A 54 -9.79 -3.94 8.06
N SER A 55 -10.09 -2.70 8.47
CA SER A 55 -11.40 -2.36 9.03
C SER A 55 -12.49 -2.38 7.93
N GLU A 56 -13.74 -2.62 8.31
CA GLU A 56 -14.86 -2.58 7.35
C GLU A 56 -15.03 -1.20 6.71
N ASN A 57 -14.73 -0.12 7.44
CA ASN A 57 -14.74 1.24 6.89
C ASN A 57 -13.65 1.42 5.82
N THR A 58 -12.44 0.91 6.07
CA THR A 58 -11.36 0.91 5.10
C THR A 58 -11.72 0.11 3.86
N LEU A 59 -12.38 -1.04 4.03
CA LEU A 59 -12.87 -1.84 2.90
C LEU A 59 -13.93 -1.10 2.09
N ALA A 60 -14.86 -0.39 2.74
CA ALA A 60 -15.84 0.44 2.04
C ALA A 60 -15.16 1.51 1.17
N GLN A 61 -14.07 2.13 1.66
CA GLN A 61 -13.27 3.05 0.86
C GLN A 61 -12.61 2.37 -0.34
N TYR A 62 -12.07 1.16 -0.19
CA TYR A 62 -11.49 0.41 -1.31
C TYR A 62 -12.53 -0.01 -2.36
N ARG A 63 -13.73 -0.39 -1.94
CA ARG A 63 -14.86 -0.64 -2.86
C ARG A 63 -15.28 0.61 -3.63
N ALA A 64 -15.12 1.80 -3.05
CA ALA A 64 -15.47 3.06 -3.70
C ALA A 64 -14.37 3.57 -4.65
N ASN A 65 -13.11 3.52 -4.21
CA ASN A 65 -12.00 4.23 -4.84
C ASN A 65 -10.95 3.31 -5.49
N GLY A 66 -11.05 2.00 -5.29
CA GLY A 66 -9.97 1.06 -5.55
C GLY A 66 -8.97 1.03 -4.41
N ALA A 67 -7.96 0.18 -4.53
CA ALA A 67 -6.95 0.01 -3.51
C ALA A 67 -5.53 0.17 -4.06
N GLY A 68 -4.64 0.59 -3.16
CA GLY A 68 -3.22 0.72 -3.44
C GLY A 68 -2.55 -0.63 -3.77
N PRO A 69 -1.29 -0.59 -4.19
CA PRO A 69 -0.58 -1.76 -4.70
C PRO A 69 -0.37 -2.87 -3.65
N ASP A 70 -0.27 -2.54 -2.36
CA ASP A 70 -0.14 -3.55 -1.31
C ASP A 70 -1.39 -4.41 -1.16
N ILE A 71 -2.58 -3.79 -1.23
CA ILE A 71 -3.87 -4.50 -1.14
C ILE A 71 -4.13 -5.28 -2.43
N ALA A 72 -3.81 -4.71 -3.59
CA ALA A 72 -3.90 -5.40 -4.87
C ALA A 72 -3.02 -6.66 -4.89
N ARG A 73 -1.77 -6.58 -4.40
CA ARG A 73 -0.88 -7.74 -4.25
C ARG A 73 -1.47 -8.81 -3.32
N GLN A 74 -2.09 -8.42 -2.21
CA GLN A 74 -2.77 -9.38 -1.33
C GLN A 74 -3.92 -10.08 -2.07
N ILE A 75 -4.77 -9.34 -2.77
CA ILE A 75 -5.90 -9.89 -3.55
C ILE A 75 -5.39 -10.88 -4.61
N TRP A 76 -4.35 -10.53 -5.36
CA TRP A 76 -3.78 -11.43 -6.36
C TRP A 76 -3.13 -12.67 -5.73
N ALA A 77 -2.49 -12.54 -4.57
CA ALA A 77 -1.99 -13.69 -3.82
C ALA A 77 -3.13 -14.63 -3.40
N ILE A 78 -4.23 -14.08 -2.89
CA ILE A 78 -5.44 -14.84 -2.52
C ILE A 78 -6.02 -15.57 -3.74
N ILE A 79 -6.15 -14.89 -4.88
CA ILE A 79 -6.62 -15.48 -6.14
C ILE A 79 -5.69 -16.62 -6.59
N ALA A 80 -4.38 -16.46 -6.42
CA ALA A 80 -3.39 -17.50 -6.74
C ALA A 80 -3.36 -18.65 -5.72
N GLY A 81 -4.23 -18.65 -4.70
CA GLY A 81 -4.26 -19.67 -3.64
C GLY A 81 -3.11 -19.54 -2.64
N ILE A 82 -2.30 -18.48 -2.73
CA ILE A 82 -1.26 -18.15 -1.77
C ILE A 82 -1.97 -17.55 -0.56
N ARG A 83 -1.94 -18.27 0.56
CA ARG A 83 -2.49 -17.75 1.81
C ARG A 83 -1.78 -16.43 2.13
N PRO A 84 -2.51 -15.31 2.26
CA PRO A 84 -1.89 -14.08 2.70
C PRO A 84 -1.28 -14.36 4.06
N ASP A 85 0.03 -14.11 4.14
CA ASP A 85 0.83 -14.25 5.36
C ASP A 85 0.01 -13.69 6.52
N THR A 86 -0.29 -14.53 7.50
CA THR A 86 -1.22 -14.12 8.57
C THR A 86 -0.67 -12.84 9.20
N GLY A 87 -1.53 -11.88 9.57
CA GLY A 87 -1.07 -10.63 10.19
C GLY A 87 -0.08 -10.84 11.36
N ARG A 88 -0.13 -12.02 12.00
CA ARG A 88 0.85 -12.51 12.98
C ARG A 88 2.24 -12.77 12.37
N GLN A 89 2.35 -13.55 11.29
CA GLN A 89 3.64 -13.84 10.63
C GLN A 89 4.31 -12.57 10.10
N ARG A 90 3.52 -11.62 9.57
CA ARG A 90 4.03 -10.30 9.17
C ARG A 90 4.47 -9.45 10.37
N ALA A 91 3.73 -9.45 11.47
CA ALA A 91 4.14 -8.78 12.71
C ALA A 91 5.41 -9.42 13.31
N GLU A 92 5.54 -10.75 13.26
CA GLU A 92 6.73 -11.48 13.69
C GLU A 92 7.94 -11.17 12.79
N LEU A 93 7.74 -11.07 11.49
CA LEU A 93 8.79 -10.68 10.54
C LEU A 93 9.27 -9.24 10.80
N LEU A 94 8.33 -8.29 10.95
CA LEU A 94 8.65 -6.91 11.25
C LEU A 94 9.33 -6.77 12.62
N GLY A 95 8.90 -7.54 13.62
CA GLY A 95 9.56 -7.62 14.92
C GLY A 95 11.00 -8.10 14.82
N ARG A 96 11.25 -9.17 14.03
CA ARG A 96 12.61 -9.68 13.76
C ARG A 96 13.49 -8.67 13.03
N ILE A 97 12.95 -7.98 12.02
CA ILE A 97 13.68 -6.95 11.26
C ILE A 97 14.04 -5.76 12.16
N ASN A 98 13.10 -5.27 12.97
CA ASN A 98 13.38 -4.18 13.91
C ASN A 98 14.41 -4.57 14.97
N ALA A 99 14.38 -5.81 15.46
CA ALA A 99 15.40 -6.32 16.39
C ALA A 99 16.79 -6.41 15.74
N ALA A 100 16.87 -6.79 14.46
CA ALA A 100 18.13 -6.91 13.73
C ALA A 100 18.73 -5.56 13.30
N LEU A 101 17.90 -4.53 13.11
CA LEU A 101 18.35 -3.16 12.74
C LEU A 101 18.60 -2.26 13.97
N GLY A 102 18.20 -2.70 15.17
CA GLY A 102 18.34 -1.96 16.42
C GLY A 102 19.52 -2.39 17.30
N ALA A 103 20.42 -3.24 16.79
CA ALA A 103 21.68 -3.65 17.43
C ALA A 103 22.88 -3.05 16.69
#